data_AF-A0A931QAG1-F1
#
_entry.id   AF-A0A931QAG1-F1
#
_cell.length_a   1.000
_cell.length_b   1.000
_cell.length_c   1.000
_cell.angle_alpha   90.00
_cell.angle_beta   90.00
_cell.angle_gamma   90.00
#
_symmetry.space_group_name_H-M   'P 1'
#
loop_
_entity.id
_entity.type
_entity.pdbx_description
1 polymer ?
#
loop_
_entity_poly.entity_id
_entity_poly.type
_entity_poly.pdbx_seq_one_letter_code
_entity_poly.pdbx_strand_id
1 'polypeptide(L)'
;VYLPRRTDPVVIPRDSEALYLLQRARDEAHRFAVAYHRQLRNKRMTTSVLDGIPGLGPARRKRLRKELGGITGVKAASRDQLRALTWLPDPVADAVWQKVHREDGRSGGTT
;
A
#
# COMPACT_ATOMS: atom_id res chain seq x y z
N VAL A 1 12.74 -29.57 -15.03
CA VAL A 1 12.06 -29.56 -13.70
C VAL A 1 12.89 -30.37 -12.74
N TYR A 2 13.22 -29.86 -11.56
CA TYR A 2 13.97 -30.62 -10.57
C TYR A 2 12.99 -31.35 -9.64
N LEU A 3 13.30 -32.62 -9.34
CA LEU A 3 12.53 -33.42 -8.41
C LEU A 3 13.33 -33.60 -7.11
N PRO A 4 12.67 -33.66 -5.95
CA PRO A 4 13.35 -33.97 -4.70
C PRO A 4 14.16 -35.27 -4.82
N ARG A 5 15.38 -35.28 -4.28
CA ARG A 5 16.33 -36.41 -4.31
C ARG A 5 16.88 -36.77 -5.71
N ARG A 6 16.75 -35.88 -6.69
CA ARG A 6 17.43 -35.97 -8.00
C ARG A 6 18.24 -34.71 -8.25
N THR A 7 19.51 -34.89 -8.61
CA THR A 7 20.43 -33.82 -9.01
C THR A 7 20.19 -33.35 -10.44
N ASP A 8 19.82 -34.27 -11.34
CA ASP A 8 19.55 -33.91 -12.73
C ASP A 8 18.12 -33.42 -12.96
N PRO A 9 17.93 -32.40 -13.82
CA PRO A 9 16.61 -31.94 -14.18
C PRO A 9 15.91 -32.94 -15.09
N VAL A 10 14.60 -33.12 -14.87
CA VAL A 10 13.70 -33.73 -15.85
C VAL A 10 13.53 -32.76 -17.01
N VAL A 11 13.95 -33.18 -18.21
CA VAL A 11 13.72 -32.44 -19.45
C VAL A 11 12.28 -32.68 -19.87
N ILE A 12 11.52 -31.60 -20.01
CA ILE A 12 10.13 -31.64 -20.47
C ILE A 12 10.10 -30.97 -21.86
N PRO A 13 9.53 -31.62 -22.90
CA PRO A 13 9.39 -31.04 -24.23
C PRO A 13 8.66 -29.69 -24.17
N ARG A 14 9.13 -28.74 -24.99
CA ARG A 14 8.63 -27.35 -24.97
C ARG A 14 7.17 -27.22 -25.41
N ASP A 15 6.72 -28.15 -26.21
CA ASP A 15 5.38 -28.27 -26.78
C ASP A 15 4.44 -29.15 -25.94
N SER A 16 4.93 -29.73 -24.83
CA SER A 16 4.10 -30.61 -24.02
C SER A 16 3.08 -29.85 -23.16
N GLU A 17 1.86 -30.39 -23.09
CA GLU A 17 0.78 -29.93 -22.20
C GLU A 17 1.21 -29.88 -20.73
N ALA A 18 2.07 -30.82 -20.30
CA ALA A 18 2.61 -30.84 -18.96
C ALA A 18 3.46 -29.59 -18.64
N LEU A 19 4.24 -29.10 -19.61
CA LEU A 19 5.01 -27.87 -19.42
C LEU A 19 4.11 -26.65 -19.33
N TYR A 20 3.07 -26.57 -20.16
CA TYR A 20 2.10 -25.46 -20.12
C TYR A 20 1.38 -25.37 -18.77
N LEU A 21 0.96 -26.51 -18.20
CA LEU A 21 0.35 -26.53 -16.86
C LEU A 21 1.31 -26.00 -15.78
N LEU A 22 2.58 -26.41 -15.82
CA LEU A 22 3.60 -25.94 -14.86
C LEU A 22 3.89 -24.44 -15.00
N GLN A 23 3.94 -23.93 -16.23
CA GLN A 23 4.10 -22.50 -16.49
C GLN A 23 2.91 -21.72 -15.94
N ARG A 24 1.67 -22.14 -16.24
CA ARG A 24 0.47 -21.48 -15.72
C ARG A 24 0.42 -21.45 -14.20
N ALA A 25 0.78 -22.56 -13.54
CA ALA A 25 0.85 -22.62 -12.08
C ALA A 25 1.91 -21.66 -11.52
N ARG A 26 3.08 -21.55 -12.19
CA ARG A 26 4.13 -20.59 -11.83
C ARG A 26 3.65 -19.15 -11.99
N ASP A 27 2.99 -18.84 -13.10
CA ASP A 27 2.52 -17.50 -13.40
C ASP A 27 1.45 -17.06 -12.38
N GLU A 28 0.55 -17.96 -12.00
CA GLU A 28 -0.45 -17.67 -10.97
C GLU A 28 0.19 -17.50 -9.59
N ALA A 29 1.18 -18.32 -9.24
CA ALA A 29 1.94 -18.14 -8.01
C ALA A 29 2.69 -16.79 -7.98
N HIS A 30 3.32 -16.41 -9.09
CA HIS A 30 4.00 -15.13 -9.22
C HIS A 30 3.01 -13.96 -9.14
N ARG A 31 1.90 -14.04 -9.87
CA ARG A 31 0.81 -13.04 -9.87
C ARG A 31 0.26 -12.85 -8.46
N PHE A 32 -0.03 -13.94 -7.75
CA PHE A 32 -0.54 -13.92 -6.39
C PHE A 32 0.48 -13.28 -5.44
N ALA A 33 1.75 -13.70 -5.49
CA ALA A 33 2.81 -13.14 -4.64
C ALA A 33 2.98 -11.63 -4.85
N VAL A 34 3.02 -11.17 -6.12
CA VAL A 34 3.12 -9.74 -6.46
C VAL A 34 1.91 -8.96 -5.95
N ALA A 35 0.70 -9.47 -6.18
CA ALA A 35 -0.53 -8.82 -5.72
C ALA A 35 -0.59 -8.74 -4.19
N TYR A 36 -0.25 -9.82 -3.50
CA TYR A 36 -0.23 -9.89 -2.04
C TYR A 36 0.79 -8.91 -1.43
N HIS A 37 2.01 -8.86 -1.96
CA HIS A 37 3.02 -7.90 -1.50
C HIS A 37 2.64 -6.45 -1.81
N ARG A 38 1.96 -6.19 -2.94
CA ARG A 38 1.39 -4.86 -3.23
C ARG A 38 0.30 -4.49 -2.22
N GLN A 39 -0.60 -5.42 -1.88
CA GLN A 39 -1.62 -5.20 -0.85
C GLN A 39 -1.00 -4.92 0.53
N LEU A 40 0.00 -5.70 0.95
CA LEU A 40 0.71 -5.47 2.21
C LEU A 40 1.41 -4.11 2.25
N ARG A 41 2.10 -3.73 1.17
CA ARG A 41 2.75 -2.42 1.05
C ARG A 41 1.73 -1.29 1.15
N ASN A 42 0.62 -1.37 0.42
CA ASN A 42 -0.45 -0.38 0.50
C ASN A 42 -0.99 -0.25 1.92
N LYS A 43 -1.21 -1.38 2.61
CA LYS A 43 -1.65 -1.39 4.02
C LYS A 43 -0.64 -0.70 4.94
N ARG A 44 0.67 -1.00 4.81
CA ARG A 44 1.73 -0.35 5.60
C ARG A 44 1.82 1.16 5.32
N MET A 45 1.73 1.57 4.06
CA MET A 45 1.70 2.99 3.71
C MET A 45 0.49 3.68 4.33
N THR A 46 -0.70 3.06 4.32
CA THR A 46 -1.88 3.65 4.97
C THR A 46 -1.75 3.83 6.48
N THR A 47 -0.93 3.01 7.16
CA THR A 47 -0.59 3.21 8.58
C THR A 47 0.36 4.41 8.72
N SER A 48 1.38 4.51 7.88
CA SER A 48 2.49 5.47 7.99
C SER A 48 2.12 6.95 7.78
N VAL A 49 1.18 7.29 6.89
CA VAL A 49 0.99 8.70 6.45
C VAL A 49 0.55 9.63 7.60
N LEU A 50 -0.23 9.12 8.55
CA LEU A 50 -0.77 9.89 9.68
C LEU A 50 -0.07 9.55 11.02
N ASP A 51 1.01 8.78 10.95
CA ASP A 51 1.83 8.44 12.11
C ASP A 51 2.83 9.57 12.41
N GLY A 52 3.19 9.70 13.69
CA GLY A 52 4.20 10.68 14.14
C GLY A 52 3.76 12.14 14.16
N ILE A 53 2.49 12.45 13.87
CA ILE A 53 1.93 13.81 14.00
C ILE A 53 1.64 14.09 15.48
N PRO A 54 2.32 15.07 16.12
CA PRO A 54 2.05 15.43 17.51
C PRO A 54 0.59 15.86 17.71
N GLY A 55 -0.07 15.33 18.75
CA GLY A 55 -1.48 15.62 19.02
C GLY A 55 -2.50 14.83 18.17
N LEU A 56 -2.05 14.01 17.21
CA LEU A 56 -2.89 13.10 16.43
C LEU A 56 -2.77 11.64 16.91
N GLY A 57 -3.47 11.35 18.01
CA GLY A 57 -3.59 9.99 18.55
C GLY A 57 -4.44 9.04 17.69
N PRO A 58 -4.46 7.73 18.01
CA PRO A 58 -5.15 6.71 17.22
C PRO A 58 -6.67 6.94 17.07
N ALA A 59 -7.33 7.48 18.10
CA ALA A 59 -8.76 7.81 18.04
C ALA A 59 -9.06 8.91 17.01
N ARG A 60 -8.29 10.00 17.05
CA ARG A 60 -8.41 11.12 16.09
C ARG A 60 -8.06 10.67 14.67
N ARG A 61 -7.02 9.85 14.49
CA ARG A 61 -6.65 9.27 13.19
C ARG A 61 -7.76 8.41 12.60
N LYS A 62 -8.37 7.54 13.40
CA LYS A 62 -9.50 6.69 12.98
C LYS A 62 -10.70 7.53 12.58
N ARG A 63 -11.01 8.58 13.36
CA ARG A 63 -12.12 9.51 13.08
C ARG A 63 -11.88 10.30 11.79
N LEU A 64 -10.68 10.84 11.61
CA LEU A 64 -10.27 11.57 10.41
C LEU A 64 -10.46 10.72 9.15
N ARG A 65 -9.96 9.48 9.18
CA ARG A 65 -10.11 8.52 8.08
C ARG A 65 -11.58 8.17 7.81
N LYS A 66 -12.43 8.15 8.85
CA LYS A 66 -13.86 7.85 8.70
C LYS A 66 -14.61 9.02 8.08
N GLU A 67 -14.41 10.24 8.56
CA GLU A 67 -15.12 11.44 8.08
C GLU A 67 -14.67 11.86 6.68
N LEU A 68 -13.39 11.64 6.32
CA LEU A 68 -12.84 11.99 5.01
C LEU A 68 -12.80 10.80 4.03
N GLY A 69 -13.45 9.67 4.33
CA GLY A 69 -13.60 8.57 3.36
C GLY A 69 -12.33 7.77 3.04
N GLY A 70 -11.36 7.72 3.96
CA GLY A 70 -10.12 6.95 3.79
C GLY A 70 -8.87 7.82 3.81
N ILE A 71 -7.70 7.20 3.58
CA ILE A 71 -6.45 7.95 3.49
C ILE A 71 -6.43 8.85 2.25
N THR A 72 -7.05 8.39 1.15
CA THR A 72 -7.15 9.13 -0.11
C THR A 72 -7.90 10.44 0.06
N GLY A 73 -9.02 10.44 0.79
CA GLY A 73 -9.73 11.68 1.05
C GLY A 73 -9.02 12.58 2.05
N VAL A 74 -8.22 12.04 2.97
CA VAL A 74 -7.30 12.86 3.79
C VAL A 74 -6.23 13.53 2.93
N LYS A 75 -5.73 12.86 1.88
CA LYS A 75 -4.81 13.46 0.90
C LYS A 75 -5.45 14.53 0.03
N ALA A 76 -6.72 14.35 -0.33
CA ALA A 76 -7.46 15.31 -1.15
C ALA A 76 -8.03 16.49 -0.35
N ALA A 77 -8.07 16.39 0.99
CA ALA A 77 -8.69 17.41 1.83
C ALA A 77 -7.89 18.71 1.83
N SER A 78 -8.59 19.83 1.67
CA SER A 78 -7.98 21.16 1.80
C SER A 78 -7.66 21.47 3.26
N ARG A 79 -6.76 22.42 3.48
CA ARG A 79 -6.43 22.91 4.83
C ARG A 79 -7.67 23.39 5.58
N ASP A 80 -8.57 24.09 4.90
CA ASP A 80 -9.79 24.64 5.48
C ASP A 80 -10.79 23.54 5.84
N GLN A 81 -10.90 22.48 5.02
CA GLN A 81 -11.72 21.31 5.33
C GLN A 81 -11.23 20.59 6.59
N LEU A 82 -9.91 20.51 6.81
CA LEU A 82 -9.34 19.92 8.02
C LEU A 82 -9.59 20.78 9.25
N ARG A 83 -9.53 22.11 9.11
CA ARG A 83 -9.83 23.08 10.20
C ARG A 83 -11.31 23.17 10.54
N ALA A 84 -12.19 22.93 9.57
CA ALA A 84 -13.64 22.88 9.79
C ALA A 84 -14.09 21.72 10.70
N LEU A 85 -13.21 20.74 10.96
CA LEU A 85 -13.48 19.63 11.87
C LEU A 85 -13.47 20.12 13.33
N THR A 86 -14.66 20.32 13.90
CA THR A 86 -14.87 20.86 15.26
C THR A 86 -14.12 20.14 16.39
N TRP A 87 -13.74 18.89 16.17
CA TRP A 87 -13.04 18.05 17.14
C TRP A 87 -11.51 18.00 16.95
N LEU A 88 -11.00 18.56 15.85
CA LEU A 88 -9.58 18.55 15.50
C LEU A 88 -9.00 19.94 15.78
N PRO A 89 -8.01 20.08 16.68
CA PRO A 89 -7.39 21.38 16.91
C PRO A 89 -6.67 21.90 15.66
N ASP A 90 -6.76 23.22 15.39
CA ASP A 90 -6.12 23.87 14.25
C ASP A 90 -4.62 23.53 14.07
N PRO A 91 -3.79 23.49 15.13
CA PRO A 91 -2.39 23.12 14.98
C PRO A 91 -2.20 21.68 14.47
N VAL A 92 -3.11 20.78 14.83
CA VAL A 92 -3.09 19.37 14.39
C VAL A 92 -3.62 19.27 12.95
N ALA A 93 -4.66 20.02 12.60
CA ALA A 93 -5.18 20.11 11.23
C ALA A 93 -4.09 20.60 10.25
N ASP A 94 -3.35 21.63 10.64
CA ASP A 94 -2.23 22.17 9.86
C ASP A 94 -1.09 21.16 9.72
N ALA A 95 -0.72 20.48 10.81
CA ALA A 95 0.33 19.46 10.80
C ALA A 95 -0.05 18.26 9.91
N VAL A 96 -1.32 17.84 9.91
CA VAL A 96 -1.83 16.82 8.99
C VAL A 96 -1.68 17.28 7.55
N TRP A 97 -2.18 18.47 7.22
CA TRP A 97 -2.14 18.98 5.85
C TRP A 97 -0.70 19.05 5.33
N GLN A 98 0.21 19.60 6.13
CA GLN A 98 1.64 19.71 5.80
C GLN A 98 2.29 18.34 5.59
N LYS A 99 2.04 17.39 6.48
CA LYS A 99 2.66 16.06 6.40
C LYS A 99 2.26 15.35 5.11
N VAL A 100 0.98 15.40 4.76
CA VAL A 100 0.42 14.69 3.62
C VAL A 100 0.90 15.30 2.29
N HIS A 101 0.89 16.63 2.18
CA HIS A 101 1.30 17.32 0.94
C HIS A 101 2.83 17.39 0.77
N ARG A 102 3.62 17.26 1.85
CA ARG A 102 5.08 17.13 1.77
C ARG A 102 5.53 15.75 1.28
N GLU A 103 4.74 14.70 1.51
CA GLU A 103 5.03 13.36 0.97
C GLU A 103 4.68 13.24 -0.51
N ASP A 104 3.59 13.86 -0.97
CA ASP A 104 3.19 13.80 -2.39
C ASP A 104 4.27 14.39 -3.32
N GLY A 105 5.01 15.42 -2.87
CA GLY A 105 6.17 15.98 -3.57
C GLY A 105 7.41 15.07 -3.67
N ARG A 106 7.49 13.97 -2.90
CA ARG A 106 8.58 12.98 -2.99
C ARG A 106 8.27 11.76 -3.84
N SER A 107 7.01 11.56 -4.21
CA SER A 107 6.55 10.42 -5.03
C SER A 107 6.69 10.63 -6.55
N GLY A 108 7.13 11.81 -7.00
CA GLY A 108 7.31 12.16 -8.42
C GLY A 108 8.69 11.85 -9.03
N GLY A 109 9.59 11.18 -8.30
CA GLY A 109 10.95 10.88 -8.74
C GLY A 109 11.31 9.42 -8.56
N THR A 110 10.87 8.56 -9.48
CA THR A 110 11.52 7.27 -9.73
C THR A 110 11.36 6.95 -11.21
N THR A 111 12.44 7.23 -11.95
CA THR A 111 12.80 6.65 -13.24
C THR A 111 12.85 5.13 -13.16
#